data_AF-V2ZEQ0-F1
#
_entry.id   AF-V2ZEQ0-F1
#
_cell.length_a   1.000
_cell.length_b   1.000
_cell.length_c   1.000
_cell.angle_alpha   90.00
_cell.angle_beta   90.00
_cell.angle_gamma   90.00
#
_symmetry.space_group_name_H-M   'P 1'
#
loop_
_entity.id
_entity.type
_entity.pdbx_description
1 polymer ?
#
loop_
_entity_poly.entity_id
_entity_poly.type
_entity_poly.pdbx_seq_one_letter_code
_entity_poly.pdbx_strand_id
1 'polypeptide(L)'
;MSDLMKKIYEGVIQHERVTVEMGNRVDRWVDELTAPYKGQLDAGQMEQLRNLMYSTAIRAEEEGFQLGIRVIVKLVLEMVSDS
;
A
#
# COMPACT_ATOMS: atom_id res chain seq x y z
N MET A 1 9.97 -1.63 -7.58
CA MET A 1 9.27 -2.86 -8.02
C MET A 1 9.62 -3.14 -9.47
N SER A 2 9.83 -4.41 -9.87
CA SER A 2 10.03 -4.77 -11.29
C SER A 2 8.69 -4.72 -12.05
N ASP A 3 8.72 -4.48 -13.36
CA ASP A 3 7.50 -4.36 -14.19
C ASP A 3 6.57 -5.58 -14.10
N LEU A 4 7.15 -6.78 -14.00
CA LEU A 4 6.38 -8.02 -13.84
C LEU A 4 5.63 -8.03 -12.50
N MET A 5 6.29 -7.67 -11.41
CA MET A 5 5.67 -7.62 -10.07
C MET A 5 4.59 -6.56 -10.00
N LYS A 6 4.80 -5.43 -10.68
CA LYS A 6 3.80 -4.36 -10.78
C LYS A 6 2.53 -4.83 -11.49
N LYS A 7 2.66 -5.56 -12.60
CA LYS A 7 1.52 -6.14 -13.32
C LYS A 7 0.76 -7.18 -12.48
N ILE A 8 1.48 -8.00 -11.72
CA ILE A 8 0.87 -8.97 -10.79
C ILE A 8 0.12 -8.24 -9.68
N TYR A 9 0.74 -7.21 -9.09
CA TYR A 9 0.11 -6.35 -8.08
C TYR A 9 -1.20 -5.73 -8.61
N GLU A 10 -1.15 -5.08 -9.77
CA GLU A 10 -2.33 -4.46 -10.39
C GLU A 10 -3.43 -5.48 -10.72
N GLY A 11 -3.06 -6.66 -11.23
CA GLY A 11 -4.01 -7.71 -11.62
C GLY A 11 -4.64 -8.47 -10.45
N VAL A 12 -3.91 -8.68 -9.35
CA VAL A 12 -4.38 -9.44 -8.19
C VAL A 12 -5.09 -8.55 -7.17
N ILE A 13 -4.54 -7.35 -6.91
CA ILE A 13 -5.01 -6.53 -5.79
C ILE A 13 -6.19 -5.64 -6.19
N GLN A 14 -6.27 -5.08 -7.40
CA GLN A 14 -7.30 -4.06 -7.68
C GLN A 14 -8.76 -4.57 -7.70
N HIS A 15 -9.00 -5.89 -7.70
CA HIS A 15 -10.33 -6.47 -7.93
C HIS A 15 -10.94 -7.20 -6.73
N GLU A 16 -10.24 -7.27 -5.59
CA GLU A 16 -10.76 -7.96 -4.41
C GLU A 16 -11.43 -7.01 -3.40
N ARG A 17 -12.52 -7.49 -2.77
CA ARG A 17 -13.24 -6.75 -1.72
C ARG A 17 -12.31 -6.31 -0.58
N VAL A 18 -11.29 -7.11 -0.29
CA VAL A 18 -10.25 -6.85 0.72
C VAL A 18 -9.50 -5.55 0.42
N THR A 19 -9.29 -5.23 -0.85
CA THR A 19 -8.55 -4.03 -1.29
C THR A 19 -9.36 -2.76 -1.07
N VAL A 20 -10.68 -2.82 -1.28
CA VAL A 20 -11.57 -1.68 -0.95
C VAL A 20 -11.55 -1.42 0.56
N GLU A 21 -11.63 -2.47 1.37
CA GLU A 21 -11.53 -2.34 2.83
C GLU A 21 -10.15 -1.83 3.28
N MET A 22 -9.08 -2.18 2.58
CA MET A 22 -7.73 -1.63 2.79
C MET A 22 -7.66 -0.15 2.47
N GLY A 23 -8.16 0.28 1.31
CA GLY A 23 -8.23 1.70 0.93
C GLY A 23 -8.94 2.53 1.98
N ASN A 24 -10.11 2.07 2.45
CA ASN A 24 -10.87 2.73 3.51
C ASN A 24 -10.14 2.83 4.86
N ARG A 25 -9.19 1.91 5.14
CA ARG A 25 -8.33 2.02 6.33
C ARG A 25 -7.24 3.06 6.14
N VAL A 26 -6.62 3.10 4.96
CA VAL A 26 -5.61 4.11 4.61
C VAL A 26 -6.22 5.50 4.63
N ASP A 27 -7.40 5.69 4.06
CA ASP A 27 -8.11 6.98 4.05
C ASP A 27 -8.36 7.50 5.47
N ARG A 28 -8.91 6.65 6.34
CA ARG A 28 -9.12 7.01 7.76
C ARG A 28 -7.81 7.37 8.45
N TRP A 29 -6.75 6.63 8.17
CA TRP A 29 -5.45 6.90 8.77
C TRP A 29 -4.86 8.24 8.30
N VAL A 30 -4.98 8.55 7.01
CA VAL A 30 -4.57 9.85 6.45
C VAL A 30 -5.39 10.98 7.08
N ASP A 31 -6.70 10.81 7.24
CA ASP A 31 -7.56 11.80 7.89
C ASP A 31 -7.20 12.02 9.36
N GLU A 32 -6.90 10.95 10.11
CA GLU A 32 -6.44 11.05 11.50
C GLU A 32 -5.09 11.79 11.61
N LEU A 33 -4.15 11.49 10.72
CA LEU A 33 -2.83 12.12 10.71
C LEU A 33 -2.88 13.60 10.28
N THR A 34 -3.83 13.95 9.40
CA THR A 34 -3.99 15.32 8.91
C THR A 34 -4.94 16.18 9.76
N ALA A 35 -5.75 15.57 10.64
CA ALA A 35 -6.67 16.28 11.51
C ALA A 35 -6.05 17.41 12.34
N PRO A 36 -4.85 17.26 12.94
CA PRO A 36 -4.22 18.32 13.73
C PRO A 36 -3.90 19.59 12.92
N TYR A 37 -3.71 19.46 11.61
CA TYR A 37 -3.33 20.56 10.72
C TYR A 37 -4.53 21.33 10.16
N LYS A 38 -5.76 20.88 10.45
CA LYS A 38 -6.98 21.57 10.00
C LYS A 38 -7.04 22.98 10.58
N GLY A 39 -7.21 23.97 9.71
CA GLY A 39 -7.22 25.39 10.08
C GLY A 39 -5.84 26.00 10.32
N GLN A 40 -4.76 25.21 10.30
CA GLN A 40 -3.38 25.71 10.33
C GLN A 40 -2.80 25.82 8.92
N LEU A 41 -3.17 24.89 8.04
CA LEU A 41 -2.79 24.88 6.64
C LEU A 41 -3.94 25.38 5.77
N ASP A 42 -3.60 26.07 4.68
CA ASP A 42 -4.57 26.36 3.64
C ASP A 42 -4.99 25.10 2.87
N ALA A 43 -6.00 25.22 2.01
CA ALA A 43 -6.54 24.08 1.26
C ALA A 43 -5.49 23.41 0.36
N GLY A 44 -4.62 24.19 -0.29
CA GLY A 44 -3.59 23.67 -1.18
C GLY A 44 -2.46 22.96 -0.42
N GLN A 45 -2.03 23.54 0.71
CA GLN A 45 -1.07 22.92 1.61
C GLN A 45 -1.60 21.61 2.22
N MET A 46 -2.89 21.59 2.61
CA MET A 46 -3.53 20.39 3.12
C MET A 46 -3.63 19.29 2.06
N GLU A 47 -3.97 19.65 0.82
CA GLU A 47 -3.99 18.71 -0.30
C GLU A 47 -2.60 18.15 -0.60
N GLN A 48 -1.57 18.99 -0.61
CA GLN A 48 -0.18 18.54 -0.77
C GLN A 48 0.24 17.57 0.34
N LEU A 49 -0.10 17.86 1.60
CA LEU A 49 0.17 16.96 2.71
C LEU A 49 -0.52 15.61 2.50
N ARG A 50 -1.81 15.60 2.16
CA ARG A 50 -2.54 14.35 1.86
C ARG A 50 -1.90 13.57 0.72
N ASN A 51 -1.53 14.23 -0.37
CA ASN A 51 -0.86 13.60 -1.52
C ASN A 51 0.48 12.96 -1.12
N LEU A 52 1.27 13.61 -0.26
CA LEU A 52 2.51 13.03 0.28
C LEU A 52 2.22 11.79 1.14
N MET A 53 1.20 11.83 1.98
CA MET A 53 0.82 10.70 2.83
C MET A 53 0.34 9.51 2.00
N TYR A 54 -0.53 9.75 1.01
CA TYR A 54 -0.98 8.71 0.09
C TYR A 54 0.15 8.12 -0.74
N SER A 55 1.03 8.95 -1.30
CA SER A 55 2.18 8.44 -2.06
C SER A 55 3.12 7.58 -1.20
N THR A 56 3.31 7.95 0.07
CA THR A 56 4.07 7.15 1.03
C THR A 56 3.38 5.82 1.35
N ALA A 57 2.06 5.85 1.57
CA ALA A 57 1.27 4.65 1.85
C ALA A 57 1.30 3.67 0.67
N ILE A 58 1.08 4.16 -0.55
CA ILE A 58 1.19 3.35 -1.78
C ILE A 58 2.58 2.75 -1.91
N ARG A 59 3.63 3.55 -1.65
CA ARG A 59 5.00 3.07 -1.74
C ARG A 59 5.29 1.97 -0.71
N ALA A 60 4.80 2.12 0.51
CA ALA A 60 4.93 1.11 1.55
C ALA A 60 4.17 -0.19 1.20
N GLU A 61 2.99 -0.07 0.60
CA GLU A 61 2.19 -1.19 0.12
C GLU A 61 2.93 -1.97 -1.00
N GLU A 62 3.49 -1.28 -1.98
CA GLU A 62 4.30 -1.88 -3.04
C GLU A 62 5.51 -2.66 -2.49
N GLU A 63 6.28 -2.05 -1.58
CA GLU A 63 7.44 -2.70 -0.97
C GLU A 63 7.02 -3.88 -0.09
N GLY A 64 5.93 -3.75 0.66
CA GLY A 64 5.34 -4.82 1.47
C GLY A 64 4.89 -6.01 0.62
N PHE A 65 4.22 -5.75 -0.51
CA PHE A 65 3.82 -6.78 -1.46
C PHE A 65 5.04 -7.51 -2.04
N GLN A 66 6.05 -6.76 -2.48
CA GLN A 66 7.27 -7.35 -3.02
C GLN A 66 7.99 -8.23 -1.99
N LEU A 67 8.05 -7.80 -0.73
CA LEU A 67 8.61 -8.59 0.37
C LEU A 67 7.78 -9.85 0.62
N GLY A 68 6.45 -9.72 0.71
CA GLY A 68 5.54 -10.83 0.94
C GLY A 68 5.67 -11.94 -0.12
N ILE A 69 5.68 -11.57 -1.40
CA ILE A 69 5.88 -12.54 -2.49
C ILE A 69 7.24 -13.24 -2.38
N ARG A 70 8.32 -12.50 -2.09
CA ARG A 70 9.65 -13.11 -1.93
C ARG A 70 9.67 -14.15 -0.80
N VAL A 71 9.03 -13.84 0.33
CA VAL A 71 8.92 -14.75 1.47
C VAL A 71 8.08 -15.98 1.10
N ILE A 72 6.92 -15.80 0.48
CA ILE A 72 6.03 -16.91 0.09
C ILE A 72 6.75 -17.84 -0.90
N VAL A 73 7.40 -17.29 -1.94
CA VAL A 73 8.15 -18.09 -2.92
C VAL A 73 9.24 -18.91 -2.22
N LYS A 74 9.98 -18.29 -1.28
CA LYS A 74 11.01 -18.99 -0.52
C LYS A 74 10.44 -20.14 0.32
N LEU A 75 9.34 -19.88 1.03
CA LEU A 75 8.67 -20.90 1.84
C LEU A 75 8.17 -22.07 0.99
N VAL A 76 7.55 -21.78 -0.16
CA VAL A 76 7.07 -22.83 -1.08
C VAL A 76 8.24 -23.66 -1.61
N LEU A 77 9.36 -23.03 -1.98
CA LEU A 77 10.55 -23.74 -2.43
C LEU A 77 11.13 -24.64 -1.34
N GLU A 78 11.19 -24.17 -0.09
CA GLU A 78 11.65 -24.97 1.06
C GLU A 78 10.72 -26.17 1.27
N MET A 79 9.40 -25.97 1.26
CA MET A 79 8.41 -27.04 1.43
C MET A 79 8.47 -28.10 0.33
N VAL A 80 8.73 -27.70 -0.92
CA VAL A 80 8.84 -28.63 -2.06
C VAL A 80 10.22 -29.30 -2.11
N SER A 81 11.26 -28.70 -1.53
CA SER A 81 12.60 -29.30 -1.48
C SER A 81 12.76 -30.32 -0.35
N ASP A 82 11.94 -30.22 0.70
CA ASP A 82 11.86 -31.17 1.82
C ASP A 82 10.94 -32.39 1.54
N SER A 83 10.32 -32.45 0.35
CA SER A 83 9.46 -33.55 -0.12
C SER A 83 10.10 -34.33 -1.27
#